data_AF-A0A2G9ZEE1-F1
#
_entry.id   AF-A0A2G9ZEE1-F1
#
_cell.length_a   1.000
_cell.length_b   1.000
_cell.length_c   1.000
_cell.angle_alpha   90.00
_cell.angle_beta   90.00
_cell.angle_gamma   90.00
#
_symmetry.space_group_name_H-M   'P 1'
#
loop_
_entity.id
_entity.type
_entity.pdbx_description
1 polymer ?
#
loop_
_entity_poly.entity_id
_entity_poly.type
_entity_poly.pdbx_seq_one_letter_code
_entity_poly.pdbx_strand_id
1 'polypeptide(L)'
;MLTEKQKKVFDFIANYQKNKGYAPSLAEICKKFKLASVSTAHFYVSKLKNNGYLEKENNKARAIDVIQAEKLVKIPILGFIAAGQPIEALEIEEESLTIPQKEITSTANYYGLKVKGDSMVDEGIFNNDIVVIKRQETAEDGQTVVAVIDGNEATLKKIYKEKNRFRLQPANQAMLPIYRSEIEIRGIVVKIIRNLENTQRDGTLAYKKQQFLKTIKSSNPKSQNKYKRVALSPIRYAGGKSLAVGYVIELLPDNLKRVVSPFFGGGSIEIALSKKLDLEVLGFDIFDILCNYWQFQIEKPNLLYKKLLELKPNKKTFEKIRLILNDVWKKKIKLDPLTLAVYYVYNFNLSYGPGFMGWASEIYLNETRYQRIIERIKNFEPKNLQVKCSDFREVIKNHPNDFLYCDPPYYLGGDSKMFKGIYPMRNIPVHHNGFPHEKLRDLLKNHKAGFILSYNNCPIIREYYKGFQQFFPIWQYTLGQGETRIGQNRKNGSSSHIKESHELLIYGPPKN
;
A
#
# COMPACT_ATOMS: atom_id res chain seq x y z
N MET A 1 26.01 -20.14 -27.07
CA MET A 1 27.26 -20.90 -27.34
C MET A 1 27.97 -20.27 -28.54
N LEU A 2 29.29 -20.04 -28.46
CA LEU A 2 30.07 -19.41 -29.55
C LEU A 2 30.46 -20.44 -30.62
N THR A 3 30.38 -20.05 -31.89
CA THR A 3 30.99 -20.84 -32.99
C THR A 3 32.52 -20.78 -32.89
N GLU A 4 33.23 -21.76 -33.46
CA GLU A 4 34.70 -21.79 -33.45
C GLU A 4 35.32 -20.49 -33.97
N LYS A 5 34.73 -19.92 -35.02
CA LYS A 5 35.21 -18.67 -35.64
C LYS A 5 34.97 -17.46 -34.72
N GLN A 6 33.83 -17.41 -34.01
CA GLN A 6 33.55 -16.38 -33.01
C GLN A 6 34.47 -16.50 -31.79
N LYS A 7 34.75 -17.72 -31.32
CA LYS A 7 35.68 -17.97 -30.23
C LYS A 7 37.08 -17.47 -30.58
N LYS A 8 37.58 -17.80 -31.77
CA LYS A 8 38.89 -17.31 -32.25
C LYS A 8 38.93 -15.78 -32.31
N VAL A 9 37.87 -15.13 -32.79
CA VAL A 9 37.78 -13.65 -32.81
C VAL A 9 37.78 -13.07 -31.40
N PHE A 10 37.02 -13.66 -30.46
CA PHE A 10 37.01 -13.26 -29.05
C PHE A 10 38.39 -13.41 -28.40
N ASP A 11 39.04 -14.57 -28.57
CA ASP A 11 40.38 -14.85 -28.03
C ASP A 11 41.43 -13.87 -28.58
N PHE A 12 41.31 -13.48 -29.85
CA PHE A 12 42.19 -12.47 -30.44
C PHE A 12 41.97 -11.10 -29.81
N ILE A 13 40.71 -10.64 -29.66
CA ILE A 13 40.40 -9.35 -29.03
C ILE A 13 40.91 -9.33 -27.58
N ALA A 14 40.67 -10.41 -26.82
CA ALA A 14 41.13 -10.58 -25.44
C ALA A 14 42.65 -10.49 -25.30
N ASN A 15 43.38 -11.24 -26.13
CA ASN A 15 44.85 -11.24 -26.10
C ASN A 15 45.44 -9.92 -26.60
N TYR A 16 44.81 -9.28 -27.59
CA TYR A 16 45.26 -7.99 -28.11
C TYR A 16 45.13 -6.90 -27.04
N GLN A 17 44.00 -6.86 -26.32
CA GLN A 17 43.79 -5.94 -25.22
C GLN A 17 44.77 -6.20 -24.07
N LYS A 18 44.96 -7.47 -23.68
CA LYS A 18 45.91 -7.84 -22.62
C LYS A 18 47.35 -7.42 -22.93
N ASN A 19 47.79 -7.54 -24.18
CA ASN A 19 49.18 -7.27 -24.57
C ASN A 19 49.45 -5.80 -24.90
N LYS A 20 48.45 -5.05 -25.39
CA LYS A 20 48.64 -3.67 -25.86
C LYS A 20 47.93 -2.60 -25.00
N GLY A 21 47.07 -3.00 -24.07
CA GLY A 21 46.29 -2.08 -23.24
C GLY A 21 45.11 -1.42 -23.97
N TYR A 22 44.81 -1.81 -25.21
CA TYR A 22 43.66 -1.31 -25.98
C TYR A 22 43.13 -2.38 -26.95
N ALA A 23 41.85 -2.25 -27.34
CA ALA A 23 41.21 -3.19 -28.25
C ALA A 23 41.67 -3.04 -29.72
N PRO A 24 41.71 -4.14 -30.49
CA PRO A 24 42.03 -4.07 -31.92
C PRO A 24 40.90 -3.38 -32.68
N SER A 25 41.26 -2.59 -33.69
CA SER A 25 40.34 -2.02 -34.67
C SER A 25 39.73 -3.09 -35.57
N LEU A 26 38.59 -2.77 -36.19
CA LEU A 26 37.96 -3.67 -37.16
C LEU A 26 38.92 -4.03 -38.32
N ALA A 27 39.78 -3.11 -38.72
CA ALA A 27 40.80 -3.35 -39.74
C ALA A 27 41.87 -4.36 -39.27
N GLU A 28 42.30 -4.30 -38.01
CA GLU A 28 43.24 -5.27 -37.43
C GLU A 28 42.63 -6.66 -37.29
N ILE A 29 41.33 -6.73 -36.94
CA ILE A 29 40.57 -7.98 -36.92
C ILE A 29 40.46 -8.56 -38.34
N CYS A 30 40.14 -7.74 -39.34
CA CYS A 30 40.12 -8.17 -40.75
C CYS A 30 41.47 -8.72 -41.20
N LYS A 31 42.57 -8.01 -40.88
CA LYS A 31 43.93 -8.42 -41.24
C LYS A 31 44.32 -9.74 -40.58
N LYS A 32 44.02 -9.94 -39.30
CA LYS A 32 44.36 -11.17 -38.56
C LYS A 32 43.59 -12.40 -39.09
N PHE A 33 42.30 -12.24 -39.37
CA PHE A 33 41.42 -13.34 -39.78
C PHE A 33 41.22 -13.47 -41.28
N LYS A 34 41.94 -12.67 -42.09
CA LYS A 34 41.82 -12.60 -43.56
C LYS A 34 40.35 -12.47 -44.00
N LEU A 35 39.61 -11.56 -43.36
CA LEU A 35 38.19 -11.34 -43.66
C LEU A 35 38.03 -10.47 -44.91
N ALA A 36 37.05 -10.80 -45.74
CA ALA A 36 36.81 -10.12 -47.02
C ALA A 36 36.37 -8.65 -46.87
N SER A 37 35.81 -8.24 -45.72
CA SER A 37 35.38 -6.86 -45.49
C SER A 37 35.39 -6.46 -44.00
N VAL A 38 35.47 -5.15 -43.76
CA VAL A 38 35.29 -4.53 -42.43
C VAL A 38 33.91 -4.85 -41.86
N SER A 39 32.89 -4.95 -42.71
CA SER A 39 31.52 -5.32 -42.32
C SER A 39 31.45 -6.73 -41.73
N THR A 40 32.28 -7.67 -42.21
CA THR A 40 32.37 -9.03 -41.64
C THR A 40 32.99 -9.02 -40.24
N ALA A 41 34.02 -8.21 -40.01
CA ALA A 41 34.57 -8.01 -38.66
C ALA A 41 33.54 -7.36 -37.74
N HIS A 42 32.82 -6.35 -38.23
CA HIS A 42 31.73 -5.71 -37.49
C HIS A 42 30.66 -6.72 -37.10
N PHE A 43 30.24 -7.60 -38.02
CA PHE A 43 29.28 -8.67 -37.72
C PHE A 43 29.71 -9.58 -36.56
N TYR A 44 30.98 -10.02 -36.54
CA TYR A 44 31.48 -10.87 -35.46
C TYR A 44 31.53 -10.12 -34.13
N VAL A 45 32.00 -8.86 -34.13
CA VAL A 45 32.02 -8.02 -32.93
C VAL A 45 30.61 -7.74 -32.40
N SER A 46 29.66 -7.42 -33.28
CA SER A 46 28.25 -7.23 -32.91
C SER A 46 27.61 -8.52 -32.38
N LYS A 47 27.89 -9.68 -32.98
CA LYS A 47 27.44 -10.99 -32.45
C LYS A 47 28.01 -11.28 -31.07
N LEU A 48 29.30 -11.00 -30.85
CA LEU A 48 29.93 -11.18 -29.54
C LEU A 48 29.35 -10.21 -28.50
N LYS A 49 29.08 -8.96 -28.87
CA LYS A 49 28.40 -7.96 -28.03
C LYS A 49 26.97 -8.38 -27.67
N ASN A 50 26.16 -8.74 -28.66
CA ASN A 50 24.76 -9.14 -28.44
C ASN A 50 24.66 -10.42 -27.60
N ASN A 51 25.69 -11.26 -27.62
CA ASN A 51 25.77 -12.46 -26.80
C ASN A 51 26.43 -12.22 -25.43
N GLY A 52 26.71 -10.96 -25.06
CA GLY A 52 27.24 -10.58 -23.75
C GLY A 52 28.74 -10.83 -23.53
N TYR A 53 29.51 -11.09 -24.59
CA TYR A 53 30.96 -11.35 -24.48
C TYR A 53 31.83 -10.09 -24.62
N LEU A 54 31.29 -8.98 -25.14
CA LEU A 54 32.02 -7.71 -25.32
C LEU A 54 31.12 -6.54 -24.93
N GLU A 55 31.64 -5.56 -24.20
CA GLU A 55 30.99 -4.26 -23.98
C GLU A 55 31.71 -3.14 -24.74
N LYS A 56 30.95 -2.17 -25.25
CA LYS A 56 31.48 -0.99 -25.94
C LYS A 56 30.83 0.25 -25.36
N GLU A 57 31.63 1.16 -24.81
CA GLU A 57 31.17 2.51 -24.48
C GLU A 57 30.79 3.28 -25.76
N ASN A 58 29.58 3.84 -25.79
CA ASN A 58 29.11 4.68 -26.89
C ASN A 58 29.80 6.06 -26.83
N ASN A 59 30.96 6.18 -27.51
CA ASN A 59 31.56 7.40 -28.10
C ASN A 59 33.10 7.40 -28.17
N LYS A 60 33.78 6.24 -28.06
CA LYS A 60 35.22 6.14 -28.36
C LYS A 60 35.49 5.06 -29.41
N ALA A 61 36.32 5.38 -30.40
CA ALA A 61 36.67 4.48 -31.50
C ALA A 61 37.44 3.21 -31.06
N ARG A 62 37.87 3.10 -29.79
CA ARG A 62 38.79 2.05 -29.29
C ARG A 62 38.48 1.47 -27.89
N ALA A 63 37.26 1.61 -27.37
CA ALA A 63 36.89 0.97 -26.09
C ALA A 63 36.06 -0.29 -26.35
N ILE A 64 36.71 -1.45 -26.47
CA ILE A 64 36.05 -2.76 -26.33
C ILE A 64 36.69 -3.38 -25.08
N ASP A 65 35.92 -3.54 -24.02
CA ASP A 65 36.35 -4.31 -22.85
C ASP A 65 35.93 -5.76 -23.01
N VAL A 66 36.92 -6.66 -22.95
CA VAL A 66 36.68 -8.10 -22.92
C VAL A 66 36.20 -8.47 -21.53
N ILE A 67 34.91 -8.82 -21.44
CA ILE A 67 34.37 -9.43 -20.23
C ILE A 67 34.92 -10.86 -20.18
N GLN A 68 35.95 -11.07 -19.36
CA GLN A 68 36.38 -12.43 -19.01
C GLN A 68 35.16 -13.11 -18.40
N ALA A 69 34.67 -14.20 -19.00
CA ALA A 69 33.51 -14.91 -18.48
C ALA A 69 33.84 -15.46 -17.08
N GLU A 70 33.50 -14.70 -16.05
CA GLU A 70 33.69 -15.09 -14.67
C GLU A 70 32.85 -16.34 -14.44
N LYS A 71 33.46 -17.42 -13.92
CA LYS A 71 32.69 -18.59 -13.49
C LYS A 71 31.68 -18.11 -12.45
N LEU A 72 30.41 -18.30 -12.74
CA LEU A 72 29.31 -17.92 -11.87
C LEU A 72 28.92 -19.11 -10.98
N VAL A 73 28.70 -18.83 -9.69
CA VAL A 73 28.26 -19.80 -8.69
C VAL A 73 26.85 -19.44 -8.25
N LYS A 74 25.99 -20.46 -8.08
CA LYS A 74 24.66 -20.30 -7.47
C LYS A 74 24.75 -20.54 -5.96
N ILE A 75 24.24 -19.58 -5.20
CA ILE A 75 24.03 -19.66 -3.75
C ILE A 75 22.53 -19.83 -3.49
N PRO A 76 22.08 -20.87 -2.77
CA PRO A 76 20.67 -21.03 -2.45
C PRO A 76 20.22 -19.98 -1.42
N ILE A 77 19.03 -19.40 -1.62
CA ILE A 77 18.38 -18.55 -0.63
C ILE A 77 17.47 -19.44 0.20
N LEU A 78 17.76 -19.56 1.49
CA LEU A 78 17.10 -20.55 2.37
C LEU A 78 15.87 -20.02 3.10
N GLY A 79 15.57 -18.72 2.96
CA GLY A 79 14.38 -18.12 3.56
C GLY A 79 14.62 -16.69 4.03
N PHE A 80 13.86 -16.29 5.05
CA PHE A 80 13.92 -14.96 5.65
C PHE A 80 14.70 -14.96 6.97
N ILE A 81 15.34 -13.84 7.29
CA ILE A 81 15.94 -13.60 8.61
C ILE A 81 15.40 -12.32 9.22
N ALA A 82 15.02 -12.42 10.49
CA ALA A 82 14.61 -11.26 11.25
C ALA A 82 15.83 -10.40 11.60
N ALA A 83 15.81 -9.16 11.14
CA ALA A 83 16.55 -8.10 11.82
C ALA A 83 15.80 -7.74 13.12
N GLY A 84 14.48 -7.89 13.22
CA GLY A 84 13.72 -7.57 14.44
C GLY A 84 13.66 -8.66 15.52
N GLN A 85 12.50 -8.75 16.19
CA GLN A 85 12.14 -9.90 17.02
C GLN A 85 12.17 -11.19 16.18
N PRO A 86 12.53 -12.32 16.77
CA PRO A 86 12.85 -13.50 15.98
C PRO A 86 11.61 -14.08 15.29
N ILE A 87 11.82 -14.74 14.15
CA ILE A 87 10.76 -15.34 13.35
C ILE A 87 11.27 -16.72 12.92
N GLU A 88 10.37 -17.70 12.87
CA GLU A 88 10.61 -19.01 12.28
C GLU A 88 11.07 -18.88 10.83
N ALA A 89 12.18 -19.55 10.48
CA ALA A 89 12.68 -19.62 9.11
C ALA A 89 11.76 -20.52 8.28
N LEU A 90 10.95 -19.93 7.39
CA LEU A 90 10.14 -20.67 6.42
C LEU A 90 10.95 -20.86 5.12
N GLU A 91 11.11 -22.11 4.69
CA GLU A 91 11.71 -22.49 3.42
C GLU A 91 10.82 -22.01 2.25
N ILE A 92 11.40 -21.27 1.30
CA ILE A 92 10.74 -20.84 0.05
C ILE A 92 11.26 -21.73 -1.07
N GLU A 93 10.40 -22.08 -2.04
CA GLU A 93 10.77 -22.77 -3.27
C GLU A 93 11.92 -22.06 -4.03
N GLU A 94 12.99 -22.83 -4.27
CA GLU A 94 14.19 -22.64 -5.12
C GLU A 94 14.57 -21.24 -5.67
N GLU A 95 14.66 -20.22 -4.80
CA GLU A 95 15.32 -18.96 -5.17
C GLU A 95 16.85 -19.09 -4.96
N SER A 96 17.65 -18.73 -5.98
CA SER A 96 19.12 -18.76 -5.88
C SER A 96 19.75 -17.50 -6.43
N LEU A 97 20.84 -17.07 -5.79
CA LEU A 97 21.60 -15.90 -6.17
C LEU A 97 22.86 -16.31 -6.92
N THR A 98 23.15 -15.62 -8.02
CA THR A 98 24.34 -15.92 -8.83
C THR A 98 25.43 -14.90 -8.52
N ILE A 99 26.60 -15.34 -8.03
CA ILE A 99 27.77 -14.46 -7.84
C ILE A 99 29.03 -15.00 -8.51
N PRO A 100 30.00 -14.12 -8.84
CA PRO A 100 31.30 -14.54 -9.35
C PRO A 100 32.06 -15.46 -8.39
N GLN A 101 32.64 -16.54 -8.91
CA GLN A 101 33.40 -17.53 -8.12
C GLN A 101 34.60 -16.91 -7.40
N LYS A 102 35.23 -15.86 -7.95
CA LYS A 102 36.36 -15.15 -7.33
C LYS A 102 36.01 -14.54 -5.96
N GLU A 103 34.72 -14.35 -5.68
CA GLU A 103 34.23 -13.76 -4.44
C GLU A 103 33.93 -14.82 -3.36
N ILE A 104 34.09 -16.11 -3.66
CA ILE A 104 33.82 -17.22 -2.75
C ILE A 104 34.91 -18.28 -2.84
N THR A 105 35.38 -18.77 -1.69
CA THR A 105 36.32 -19.90 -1.64
C THR A 105 35.70 -21.27 -1.98
N SER A 106 34.42 -21.53 -1.62
CA SER A 106 33.70 -22.78 -1.92
C SER A 106 32.19 -22.57 -1.87
N THR A 107 31.43 -23.13 -2.83
CA THR A 107 29.99 -22.91 -2.99
C THR A 107 29.14 -23.56 -1.90
N ALA A 108 29.60 -24.69 -1.34
CA ALA A 108 28.87 -25.46 -0.33
C ALA A 108 28.81 -24.77 1.04
N ASN A 109 29.67 -23.78 1.28
CA ASN A 109 29.81 -23.12 2.57
C ASN A 109 28.99 -21.84 2.70
N TYR A 110 28.16 -21.49 1.71
CA TYR A 110 27.43 -20.22 1.70
C TYR A 110 25.95 -20.41 1.41
N TYR A 111 25.13 -19.54 1.97
CA TYR A 111 23.70 -19.48 1.75
C TYR A 111 23.18 -18.04 1.86
N GLY A 112 22.06 -17.74 1.21
CA GLY A 112 21.41 -16.43 1.27
C GLY A 112 20.25 -16.43 2.25
N LEU A 113 20.03 -15.31 2.94
CA LEU A 113 18.80 -15.03 3.68
C LEU A 113 18.27 -13.65 3.28
N LYS A 114 16.95 -13.54 3.11
CA LYS A 114 16.28 -12.26 2.83
C LYS A 114 15.96 -11.53 4.12
N VAL A 115 16.42 -10.30 4.25
CA VAL A 115 16.31 -9.50 5.47
C VAL A 115 14.89 -8.96 5.65
N LYS A 116 14.35 -9.10 6.86
CA LYS A 116 13.08 -8.50 7.27
C LYS A 116 13.26 -7.62 8.52
N GLY A 117 12.93 -6.34 8.38
CA GLY A 117 13.02 -5.33 9.44
C GLY A 117 14.31 -4.49 9.40
N ASP A 118 14.45 -3.62 10.40
CA ASP A 118 15.36 -2.47 10.33
C ASP A 118 16.46 -2.46 11.41
N SER A 119 16.73 -3.59 12.08
CA SER A 119 17.68 -3.57 13.22
C SER A 119 19.14 -3.42 12.83
N MET A 120 19.47 -3.50 11.55
CA MET A 120 20.83 -3.51 11.04
C MET A 120 21.07 -2.37 10.04
N VAL A 121 20.21 -1.34 10.06
CA VAL A 121 20.27 -0.19 9.14
C VAL A 121 21.56 0.62 9.27
N ASP A 122 22.14 0.72 10.47
CA ASP A 122 23.40 1.43 10.69
C ASP A 122 24.60 0.65 10.11
N GLU A 123 24.44 -0.65 9.82
CA GLU A 123 25.40 -1.46 9.04
C GLU A 123 25.09 -1.46 7.53
N GLY A 124 24.15 -0.64 7.09
CA GLY A 124 23.73 -0.58 5.70
C GLY A 124 22.95 -1.81 5.23
N ILE A 125 22.42 -2.62 6.15
CA ILE A 125 21.54 -3.76 5.86
C ILE A 125 20.09 -3.32 6.05
N PHE A 126 19.34 -3.22 4.96
CA PHE A 126 17.95 -2.74 4.97
C PHE A 126 16.97 -3.88 4.70
N ASN A 127 15.70 -3.62 5.03
CA ASN A 127 14.62 -4.53 4.72
C ASN A 127 14.58 -4.87 3.21
N ASN A 128 14.41 -6.16 2.90
CA ASN A 128 14.47 -6.78 1.56
C ASN A 128 15.88 -6.96 0.94
N ASP A 129 16.96 -6.56 1.61
CA ASP A 129 18.30 -6.96 1.18
C ASP A 129 18.47 -8.49 1.28
N ILE A 130 19.37 -9.05 0.48
CA ILE A 130 19.81 -10.44 0.63
C ILE A 130 21.20 -10.42 1.27
N VAL A 131 21.33 -11.04 2.43
CA VAL A 131 22.63 -11.26 3.08
C VAL A 131 23.17 -12.63 2.68
N VAL A 132 24.42 -12.66 2.23
CA VAL A 132 25.15 -13.90 1.96
C VAL A 132 25.89 -14.27 3.24
N ILE A 133 25.61 -15.47 3.73
CA ILE A 133 26.12 -16.01 4.98
C ILE A 133 27.15 -17.09 4.67
N LYS A 134 28.30 -17.02 5.33
CA LYS A 134 29.26 -18.13 5.39
C LYS A 134 28.94 -19.01 6.58
N ARG A 135 28.69 -20.30 6.35
CA ARG A 135 28.43 -21.31 7.39
C ARG A 135 29.66 -21.46 8.28
N GLN A 136 29.50 -21.19 9.57
CA GLN A 136 30.49 -21.41 10.62
C GLN A 136 29.81 -21.28 11.99
N GLU A 137 30.39 -21.91 13.01
CA GLU A 137 29.83 -22.01 14.38
C GLU A 137 30.45 -21.00 15.36
N THR A 138 31.44 -20.23 14.90
CA THR A 138 32.15 -19.24 15.70
C THR A 138 32.16 -17.88 14.99
N ALA A 139 32.31 -16.80 15.75
CA ALA A 139 32.44 -15.45 15.24
C ALA A 139 33.29 -14.60 16.18
N GLU A 140 33.94 -13.58 15.63
CA GLU A 140 34.70 -12.58 16.37
C GLU A 140 33.80 -11.42 16.82
N ASP A 141 34.22 -10.72 17.88
CA ASP A 141 33.51 -9.56 18.40
C ASP A 141 33.32 -8.47 17.33
N GLY A 142 32.10 -7.96 17.23
CA GLY A 142 31.70 -6.96 16.26
C GLY A 142 31.22 -7.51 14.92
N GLN A 143 31.39 -8.81 14.65
CA GLN A 143 30.88 -9.43 13.41
C GLN A 143 29.36 -9.53 13.41
N THR A 144 28.74 -9.34 12.24
CA THR A 144 27.31 -9.57 12.05
C THR A 144 27.05 -11.06 11.81
N VAL A 145 26.28 -11.68 12.70
CA VAL A 145 26.02 -13.11 12.73
C VAL A 145 24.55 -13.45 12.56
N VAL A 146 24.28 -14.64 12.03
CA VAL A 146 22.99 -15.33 12.22
C VAL A 146 23.08 -16.08 13.54
N ALA A 147 22.41 -15.55 14.57
CA ALA A 147 22.34 -16.16 15.90
C ALA A 147 20.94 -16.75 16.12
N VAL A 148 20.90 -17.99 16.61
CA VAL A 148 19.68 -18.66 17.04
C VAL A 148 19.58 -18.56 18.56
N ILE A 149 18.45 -18.08 19.05
CA ILE A 149 18.13 -17.85 20.46
C ILE A 149 16.76 -18.48 20.79
N ASP A 150 16.46 -18.62 22.09
CA ASP A 150 15.13 -18.88 22.66
C ASP A 150 14.18 -19.78 21.83
N GLY A 151 14.42 -21.09 21.79
CA GLY A 151 13.48 -22.03 21.15
C GLY A 151 13.55 -22.07 19.61
N ASN A 152 14.75 -21.93 19.05
CA ASN A 152 15.07 -22.09 17.62
C ASN A 152 14.75 -20.87 16.74
N GLU A 153 14.77 -19.69 17.35
CA GLU A 153 14.41 -18.41 16.77
C GLU A 153 15.68 -17.69 16.23
N ALA A 154 15.77 -17.48 14.91
CA ALA A 154 16.96 -16.92 14.26
C ALA A 154 16.90 -15.38 14.10
N THR A 155 18.01 -14.68 14.39
CA THR A 155 18.14 -13.22 14.25
C THR A 155 19.50 -12.79 13.67
N LEU A 156 19.52 -11.60 13.06
CA LEU A 156 20.74 -10.96 12.57
C LEU A 156 21.20 -9.84 13.51
N LYS A 157 22.39 -9.97 14.11
CA LYS A 157 22.94 -9.01 15.09
C LYS A 157 24.47 -8.96 15.05
N LYS A 158 25.06 -7.88 15.58
CA LYS A 158 26.49 -7.88 15.94
C LYS A 158 26.69 -8.67 17.23
N ILE A 159 27.64 -9.60 17.24
CA ILE A 159 27.97 -10.39 18.43
C ILE A 159 29.12 -9.75 19.22
N TYR A 160 29.04 -9.78 20.54
CA TYR A 160 30.17 -9.50 21.44
C TYR A 160 30.18 -10.53 22.57
N LYS A 161 31.33 -11.13 22.82
CA LYS A 161 31.53 -12.11 23.89
C LYS A 161 31.95 -11.39 25.18
N GLU A 162 31.08 -11.39 26.17
CA GLU A 162 31.34 -10.86 27.51
C GLU A 162 31.64 -12.02 28.49
N LYS A 163 32.21 -11.73 29.67
CA LYS A 163 32.75 -12.76 30.60
C LYS A 163 31.83 -13.97 30.83
N ASN A 164 30.52 -13.75 30.99
CA ASN A 164 29.53 -14.80 31.30
C ASN A 164 28.30 -14.81 30.37
N ARG A 165 28.36 -14.11 29.24
CA ARG A 165 27.21 -13.97 28.33
C ARG A 165 27.64 -13.46 26.95
N PHE A 166 26.74 -13.60 25.98
CA PHE A 166 26.82 -12.97 24.68
C PHE A 166 25.91 -11.74 24.64
N ARG A 167 26.41 -10.65 24.06
CA ARG A 167 25.63 -9.48 23.69
C ARG A 167 25.38 -9.50 22.19
N LEU A 168 24.11 -9.64 21.81
CA LEU A 168 23.62 -9.50 20.45
C LEU A 168 23.12 -8.07 20.25
N GLN A 169 23.96 -7.24 19.65
CA GLN A 169 23.76 -5.81 19.46
C GLN A 169 23.08 -5.52 18.11
N PRO A 170 21.89 -4.88 18.10
CA PRO A 170 21.34 -4.27 16.90
C PRO A 170 22.27 -3.16 16.40
N ALA A 171 22.45 -3.04 15.08
CA ALA A 171 22.96 -1.84 14.45
C ALA A 171 21.80 -0.93 14.04
N ASN A 172 21.08 -0.47 15.07
CA ASN A 172 20.02 0.52 15.01
C ASN A 172 19.94 1.20 16.38
N GLN A 173 20.24 2.49 16.45
CA GLN A 173 20.27 3.25 17.70
C GLN A 173 18.94 3.26 18.48
N ALA A 174 17.81 3.02 17.82
CA ALA A 174 16.50 2.99 18.45
C ALA A 174 16.17 1.64 19.12
N MET A 175 17.06 0.64 19.06
CA MET A 175 16.81 -0.72 19.55
C MET A 175 17.80 -1.13 20.65
N LEU A 176 17.28 -1.84 21.66
CA LEU A 176 18.08 -2.30 22.80
C LEU A 176 18.85 -3.61 22.49
N PRO A 177 20.03 -3.82 23.11
CA PRO A 177 20.79 -5.07 22.97
C PRO A 177 20.08 -6.27 23.61
N ILE A 178 20.31 -7.47 23.06
CA ILE A 178 19.83 -8.74 23.63
C ILE A 178 21.01 -9.45 24.31
N TYR A 179 20.80 -9.92 25.53
CA TYR A 179 21.82 -10.62 26.31
C TYR A 179 21.39 -12.06 26.59
N ARG A 180 22.27 -13.03 26.31
CA ARG A 180 22.01 -14.46 26.56
C ARG A 180 23.26 -15.17 27.06
N SER A 181 23.11 -16.14 27.95
CA SER A 181 24.22 -16.98 28.42
C SER A 181 24.72 -17.92 27.32
N GLU A 182 23.81 -18.40 26.46
CA GLU A 182 24.08 -19.34 25.38
C GLU A 182 23.40 -18.88 24.10
N ILE A 183 24.07 -19.08 22.97
CA ILE A 183 23.55 -18.81 21.62
C ILE A 183 24.11 -19.87 20.67
N GLU A 184 23.43 -20.12 19.56
CA GLU A 184 23.98 -20.92 18.46
C GLU A 184 24.28 -19.99 17.26
N ILE A 185 25.51 -20.03 16.74
CA ILE A 185 25.89 -19.28 15.54
C ILE A 185 25.72 -20.18 14.31
N ARG A 186 24.90 -19.76 13.35
CA ARG A 186 24.68 -20.47 12.07
C ARG A 186 25.51 -19.91 10.92
N GLY A 187 26.25 -18.83 11.16
CA GLY A 187 27.20 -18.24 10.22
C GLY A 187 27.40 -16.74 10.38
N ILE A 188 28.34 -16.20 9.60
CA ILE A 188 28.68 -14.78 9.54
C ILE A 188 28.23 -14.15 8.22
N VAL A 189 27.79 -12.89 8.24
CA VAL A 189 27.50 -12.13 7.02
C VAL A 189 28.81 -11.77 6.33
N VAL A 190 28.95 -12.15 5.07
CA VAL A 190 30.14 -11.82 4.25
C VAL A 190 29.84 -10.84 3.12
N LYS A 191 28.57 -10.74 2.70
CA LYS A 191 28.16 -9.86 1.61
C LYS A 191 26.71 -9.45 1.73
N ILE A 192 26.40 -8.24 1.29
CA ILE A 192 25.03 -7.71 1.16
C ILE A 192 24.77 -7.54 -0.33
N ILE A 193 23.70 -8.13 -0.84
CA ILE A 193 23.22 -7.91 -2.20
C ILE A 193 21.93 -7.10 -2.11
N ARG A 194 21.98 -5.91 -2.71
CA ARG A 194 20.81 -5.06 -2.89
C ARG A 194 20.42 -5.07 -4.35
N ASN A 195 19.22 -5.59 -4.63
CA ASN A 195 18.65 -5.48 -5.96
C ASN A 195 17.91 -4.14 -6.09
N LEU A 196 18.61 -3.14 -6.66
CA LEU A 196 18.08 -1.79 -6.89
C LEU A 196 16.90 -1.77 -7.90
N GLU A 197 16.86 -2.73 -8.84
CA GLU A 197 15.75 -2.87 -9.79
C GLU A 197 14.49 -3.42 -9.11
N ASN A 198 14.64 -4.36 -8.17
CA ASN A 198 13.51 -4.83 -7.35
C ASN A 198 13.00 -3.75 -6.39
N THR A 199 13.87 -2.88 -5.86
CA THR A 199 13.39 -1.78 -4.99
C THR A 199 12.59 -0.74 -5.77
N GLN A 200 12.96 -0.45 -7.02
CA GLN A 200 12.15 0.39 -7.91
C GLN A 200 10.82 -0.29 -8.31
N ARG A 201 10.85 -1.59 -8.63
CA ARG A 201 9.66 -2.36 -9.03
C ARG A 201 8.67 -2.56 -7.87
N ASP A 202 9.16 -2.88 -6.69
CA ASP A 202 8.37 -3.08 -5.46
C ASP A 202 7.77 -1.76 -4.93
N GLY A 203 8.39 -0.63 -5.25
CA GLY A 203 7.91 0.71 -4.90
C GLY A 203 6.80 1.24 -5.81
N THR A 204 6.57 0.64 -6.99
CA THR A 204 5.56 1.12 -7.93
C THR A 204 4.14 0.95 -7.38
N LEU A 205 3.25 1.88 -7.71
CA LEU A 205 1.83 1.77 -7.37
C LEU A 205 1.21 0.50 -7.94
N ALA A 206 1.56 0.12 -9.19
CA ALA A 206 1.12 -1.13 -9.82
C ALA A 206 1.41 -2.36 -8.95
N TYR A 207 2.64 -2.48 -8.45
CA TYR A 207 3.04 -3.58 -7.58
C TYR A 207 2.31 -3.55 -6.24
N LYS A 208 2.26 -2.39 -5.57
CA LYS A 208 1.54 -2.24 -4.29
C LYS A 208 0.06 -2.61 -4.41
N LYS A 209 -0.59 -2.18 -5.50
CA LYS A 209 -1.97 -2.57 -5.84
C LYS A 209 -2.08 -4.08 -5.96
N GLN A 210 -1.23 -4.70 -6.78
CA GLN A 210 -1.27 -6.14 -7.00
C GLN A 210 -1.09 -6.93 -5.70
N GLN A 211 -0.10 -6.57 -4.87
CA GLN A 211 0.14 -7.23 -3.59
C GLN A 211 -1.04 -7.05 -2.65
N PHE A 212 -1.55 -5.83 -2.49
CA PHE A 212 -2.67 -5.58 -1.60
C PHE A 212 -3.94 -6.33 -2.04
N LEU A 213 -4.29 -6.27 -3.33
CA LEU A 213 -5.44 -7.00 -3.88
C LEU A 213 -5.35 -8.51 -3.67
N LYS A 214 -4.15 -9.10 -3.74
CA LYS A 214 -3.93 -10.53 -3.41
C LYS A 214 -4.30 -10.82 -1.95
N THR A 215 -3.87 -9.97 -1.00
CA THR A 215 -4.16 -10.17 0.44
C THR A 215 -5.64 -10.14 0.78
N ILE A 216 -6.42 -9.34 0.04
CA ILE A 216 -7.86 -9.17 0.27
C ILE A 216 -8.71 -9.98 -0.70
N LYS A 217 -8.13 -10.79 -1.59
CA LYS A 217 -8.92 -11.65 -2.48
C LYS A 217 -9.71 -12.67 -1.66
N SER A 218 -10.98 -12.89 -2.02
CA SER A 218 -11.78 -13.94 -1.40
C SER A 218 -11.17 -15.31 -1.73
N SER A 219 -10.91 -16.11 -0.70
CA SER A 219 -10.51 -17.52 -0.85
C SER A 219 -11.72 -18.46 -0.97
N ASN A 220 -12.95 -17.97 -0.72
CA ASN A 220 -14.16 -18.75 -0.82
C ASN A 220 -14.71 -18.68 -2.27
N PRO A 221 -14.70 -19.78 -3.04
CA PRO A 221 -15.21 -19.81 -4.41
C PRO A 221 -16.72 -19.63 -4.51
N LYS A 222 -17.46 -19.83 -3.40
CA LYS A 222 -18.91 -19.58 -3.31
C LYS A 222 -19.26 -18.15 -2.89
N SER A 223 -18.26 -17.32 -2.57
CA SER A 223 -18.49 -15.93 -2.19
C SER A 223 -18.94 -15.11 -3.41
N GLN A 224 -20.04 -14.37 -3.28
CA GLN A 224 -20.47 -13.39 -4.28
C GLN A 224 -19.52 -12.19 -4.38
N ASN A 225 -18.71 -11.94 -3.33
CA ASN A 225 -17.72 -10.87 -3.31
C ASN A 225 -16.34 -11.36 -3.75
N LYS A 226 -15.75 -10.67 -4.74
CA LYS A 226 -14.38 -10.88 -5.20
C LYS A 226 -13.33 -10.57 -4.13
N TYR A 227 -13.58 -9.57 -3.29
CA TYR A 227 -12.68 -9.09 -2.25
C TYR A 227 -13.31 -9.13 -0.85
N LYS A 228 -12.50 -9.41 0.17
CA LYS A 228 -12.83 -9.32 1.59
C LYS A 228 -13.05 -7.85 1.97
N ARG A 229 -13.91 -7.61 2.98
CA ARG A 229 -14.14 -6.26 3.53
C ARG A 229 -12.86 -5.69 4.13
N VAL A 230 -12.56 -4.43 3.83
CA VAL A 230 -11.41 -3.69 4.38
C VAL A 230 -11.91 -2.59 5.32
N ALA A 231 -11.76 -2.80 6.64
CA ALA A 231 -12.27 -1.90 7.68
C ALA A 231 -11.13 -1.18 8.42
N LEU A 232 -10.58 -0.12 7.81
CA LEU A 232 -9.45 0.64 8.36
C LEU A 232 -9.84 1.91 9.12
N SER A 233 -11.01 2.48 8.84
CA SER A 233 -11.45 3.74 9.46
C SER A 233 -11.65 3.60 10.98
N PRO A 234 -11.15 4.55 11.81
CA PRO A 234 -11.32 4.54 13.26
C PRO A 234 -12.77 4.81 13.69
N ILE A 235 -13.61 5.37 12.80
CA ILE A 235 -15.03 5.63 13.06
C ILE A 235 -15.92 4.70 12.25
N ARG A 236 -17.08 4.38 12.81
CA ARG A 236 -18.18 3.81 12.03
C ARG A 236 -18.81 4.95 11.24
N TYR A 237 -19.13 4.76 9.96
CA TYR A 237 -19.73 5.82 9.14
C TYR A 237 -20.81 5.26 8.22
N ALA A 238 -21.94 5.97 8.09
CA ALA A 238 -23.07 5.53 7.27
C ALA A 238 -22.72 5.63 5.78
N GLY A 239 -22.98 4.56 5.02
CA GLY A 239 -22.57 4.49 3.61
C GLY A 239 -21.08 4.20 3.37
N GLY A 240 -20.31 3.85 4.42
CA GLY A 240 -18.88 3.57 4.31
C GLY A 240 -18.54 2.46 3.30
N LYS A 241 -17.64 2.77 2.37
CA LYS A 241 -17.26 1.94 1.22
C LYS A 241 -16.22 0.84 1.50
N SER A 242 -16.24 0.28 2.71
CA SER A 242 -15.31 -0.78 3.13
C SER A 242 -15.36 -2.06 2.28
N LEU A 243 -16.49 -2.37 1.64
CA LEU A 243 -16.64 -3.48 0.71
C LEU A 243 -16.17 -3.14 -0.71
N ALA A 244 -16.14 -1.86 -1.07
CA ALA A 244 -15.75 -1.40 -2.39
C ALA A 244 -14.22 -1.22 -2.55
N VAL A 245 -13.45 -1.23 -1.45
CA VAL A 245 -11.99 -0.98 -1.45
C VAL A 245 -11.25 -1.76 -2.52
N GLY A 246 -11.45 -3.08 -2.62
CA GLY A 246 -10.75 -3.89 -3.62
C GLY A 246 -11.13 -3.54 -5.06
N TYR A 247 -12.41 -3.26 -5.30
CA TYR A 247 -12.91 -2.91 -6.63
C TYR A 247 -12.44 -1.52 -7.07
N VAL A 248 -12.44 -0.53 -6.17
CA VAL A 248 -11.92 0.81 -6.46
C VAL A 248 -10.42 0.76 -6.74
N ILE A 249 -9.66 0.04 -5.90
CA ILE A 249 -8.22 -0.11 -6.10
C ILE A 249 -7.90 -0.80 -7.41
N GLU A 250 -8.67 -1.82 -7.82
CA GLU A 250 -8.49 -2.47 -9.12
C GLU A 250 -8.61 -1.50 -10.30
N LEU A 251 -9.52 -0.53 -10.22
CA LEU A 251 -9.77 0.46 -11.28
C LEU A 251 -8.78 1.63 -11.34
N LEU A 252 -7.97 1.85 -10.29
CA LEU A 252 -7.04 2.98 -10.27
C LEU A 252 -6.00 2.90 -11.40
N PRO A 253 -5.63 4.01 -12.04
CA PRO A 253 -4.43 4.04 -12.88
C PRO A 253 -3.15 3.72 -12.09
N ASP A 254 -2.18 3.06 -12.75
CA ASP A 254 -0.97 2.54 -12.11
C ASP A 254 0.14 3.58 -11.88
N ASN A 255 -0.01 4.78 -12.44
CA ASN A 255 0.98 5.87 -12.38
C ASN A 255 0.53 7.05 -11.49
N LEU A 256 -0.53 6.88 -10.71
CA LEU A 256 -0.99 7.94 -9.81
C LEU A 256 0.01 8.21 -8.69
N LYS A 257 0.17 9.49 -8.38
CA LYS A 257 0.90 9.96 -7.19
C LYS A 257 -0.04 10.46 -6.10
N ARG A 258 -1.18 11.03 -6.51
CA ARG A 258 -2.15 11.67 -5.64
C ARG A 258 -3.58 11.36 -6.06
N VAL A 259 -4.47 11.26 -5.08
CA VAL A 259 -5.92 11.18 -5.26
C VAL A 259 -6.58 12.29 -4.45
N VAL A 260 -7.54 12.98 -5.06
CA VAL A 260 -8.39 13.97 -4.39
C VAL A 260 -9.78 13.37 -4.20
N SER A 261 -10.31 13.41 -2.97
CA SER A 261 -11.66 12.95 -2.65
C SER A 261 -12.54 14.12 -2.21
N PRO A 262 -13.47 14.61 -3.05
CA PRO A 262 -14.37 15.71 -2.68
C PRO A 262 -15.45 15.34 -1.64
N PHE A 263 -15.60 14.06 -1.31
CA PHE A 263 -16.66 13.53 -0.44
C PHE A 263 -16.08 12.50 0.54
N PHE A 264 -15.33 12.98 1.52
CA PHE A 264 -14.50 12.14 2.38
C PHE A 264 -15.31 11.24 3.32
N GLY A 265 -16.29 11.80 4.03
CA GLY A 265 -17.11 11.07 4.97
C GLY A 265 -16.33 10.26 6.00
N GLY A 266 -16.49 8.94 5.93
CA GLY A 266 -15.79 7.98 6.79
C GLY A 266 -14.41 7.55 6.29
N GLY A 267 -14.00 7.94 5.08
CA GLY A 267 -12.65 7.72 4.54
C GLY A 267 -12.30 6.27 4.20
N SER A 268 -13.26 5.39 3.89
CA SER A 268 -12.97 3.95 3.73
C SER A 268 -12.00 3.64 2.58
N ILE A 269 -12.17 4.32 1.44
CA ILE A 269 -11.31 4.13 0.27
C ILE A 269 -10.01 4.89 0.49
N GLU A 270 -10.13 6.15 0.85
CA GLU A 270 -9.05 7.13 1.03
C GLU A 270 -7.99 6.64 2.01
N ILE A 271 -8.42 6.10 3.16
CA ILE A 271 -7.52 5.52 4.15
C ILE A 271 -6.82 4.28 3.59
N ALA A 272 -7.49 3.46 2.77
CA ALA A 272 -6.84 2.32 2.12
C ALA A 272 -5.81 2.77 1.09
N LEU A 273 -6.10 3.80 0.28
CA LEU A 273 -5.16 4.36 -0.69
C LEU A 273 -3.91 4.90 -0.01
N SER A 274 -4.07 5.71 1.04
CA SER A 274 -2.95 6.24 1.81
C SER A 274 -2.17 5.13 2.53
N LYS A 275 -2.85 4.28 3.32
CA LYS A 275 -2.17 3.31 4.19
C LYS A 275 -1.55 2.13 3.44
N LYS A 276 -2.19 1.66 2.36
CA LYS A 276 -1.81 0.42 1.68
C LYS A 276 -1.08 0.64 0.37
N LEU A 277 -1.28 1.78 -0.28
CA LEU A 277 -0.63 2.10 -1.55
C LEU A 277 0.37 3.28 -1.44
N ASP A 278 0.46 3.92 -0.27
CA ASP A 278 1.28 5.11 0.00
C ASP A 278 0.97 6.30 -0.91
N LEU A 279 -0.24 6.38 -1.45
CA LEU A 279 -0.69 7.52 -2.25
C LEU A 279 -0.86 8.75 -1.36
N GLU A 280 -0.51 9.93 -1.90
CA GLU A 280 -0.96 11.20 -1.33
C GLU A 280 -2.49 11.27 -1.48
N VAL A 281 -3.21 11.51 -0.40
CA VAL A 281 -4.67 11.60 -0.43
C VAL A 281 -5.13 12.90 0.20
N LEU A 282 -5.80 13.73 -0.60
CA LEU A 282 -6.44 14.96 -0.13
C LEU A 282 -7.95 14.73 -0.07
N GLY A 283 -8.46 14.52 1.15
CA GLY A 283 -9.87 14.38 1.43
C GLY A 283 -10.54 15.72 1.71
N PHE A 284 -11.78 15.86 1.26
CA PHE A 284 -12.62 17.02 1.52
C PHE A 284 -14.03 16.60 1.89
N ASP A 285 -14.65 17.34 2.79
CA ASP A 285 -16.09 17.22 3.05
C ASP A 285 -16.65 18.62 3.32
N ILE A 286 -17.93 18.80 3.06
CA ILE A 286 -18.61 20.07 3.34
C ILE A 286 -19.07 20.14 4.80
N PHE A 287 -19.11 19.00 5.52
CA PHE A 287 -19.43 18.98 6.93
C PHE A 287 -18.24 19.39 7.80
N ASP A 288 -18.23 20.64 8.24
CA ASP A 288 -17.18 21.27 9.04
C ASP A 288 -16.87 20.54 10.36
N ILE A 289 -17.89 20.09 11.11
CA ILE A 289 -17.69 19.37 12.39
C ILE A 289 -16.94 18.04 12.15
N LEU A 290 -17.29 17.32 11.07
CA LEU A 290 -16.61 16.09 10.67
C LEU A 290 -15.17 16.36 10.22
N CYS A 291 -14.96 17.42 9.42
CA CYS A 291 -13.62 17.81 8.98
C CYS A 291 -12.72 18.19 10.17
N ASN A 292 -13.26 18.94 11.14
CA ASN A 292 -12.57 19.28 12.38
C ASN A 292 -12.14 18.03 13.14
N TYR A 293 -13.03 17.02 13.27
CA TYR A 293 -12.64 15.72 13.85
C TYR A 293 -11.48 15.07 13.09
N TRP A 294 -11.56 14.98 11.76
CA TRP A 294 -10.53 14.33 10.97
C TRP A 294 -9.17 15.01 11.07
N GLN A 295 -9.13 16.34 11.13
CA GLN A 295 -7.89 17.09 11.36
C GLN A 295 -7.23 16.67 12.67
N PHE A 296 -7.97 16.59 13.78
CA PHE A 296 -7.43 16.11 15.06
C PHE A 296 -7.07 14.62 15.03
N GLN A 297 -7.87 13.78 14.37
CA GLN A 297 -7.61 12.35 14.24
C GLN A 297 -6.31 12.07 13.48
N ILE A 298 -6.00 12.88 12.46
CA ILE A 298 -4.81 12.75 11.63
C ILE A 298 -3.59 13.36 12.32
N GLU A 299 -3.71 14.60 12.81
CA GLU A 299 -2.55 15.36 13.30
C GLU A 299 -2.23 15.07 14.78
N LYS A 300 -3.24 14.79 15.59
CA LYS A 300 -3.12 14.71 17.06
C LYS A 300 -3.93 13.54 17.67
N PRO A 301 -3.80 12.29 17.17
CA PRO A 301 -4.60 11.15 17.65
C PRO A 301 -4.41 10.88 19.16
N ASN A 302 -3.20 11.05 19.67
CA ASN A 302 -2.88 10.88 21.10
C ASN A 302 -3.60 11.91 21.99
N LEU A 303 -3.73 13.15 21.52
CA LEU A 303 -4.44 14.20 22.25
C LEU A 303 -5.94 13.90 22.28
N LEU A 304 -6.51 13.50 21.15
CA LEU A 304 -7.91 13.11 21.03
C LEU A 304 -8.23 11.92 21.96
N TYR A 305 -7.37 10.90 21.97
CA TYR A 305 -7.48 9.75 22.88
C TYR A 305 -7.49 10.16 24.36
N LYS A 306 -6.54 11.00 24.79
CA LYS A 306 -6.46 11.47 26.19
C LYS A 306 -7.75 12.16 26.63
N LYS A 307 -8.33 13.00 25.76
CA LYS A 307 -9.60 13.69 26.06
C LYS A 307 -10.82 12.77 26.04
N LEU A 308 -10.81 11.73 25.21
CA LEU A 308 -11.88 10.73 25.22
C LEU A 308 -11.84 9.85 26.48
N LEU A 309 -10.66 9.56 27.03
CA LEU A 309 -10.52 8.83 28.30
C LEU A 309 -11.19 9.55 29.49
N GLU A 310 -11.26 10.88 29.46
CA GLU A 310 -11.90 11.69 30.50
C GLU A 310 -13.44 11.50 30.53
N LEU A 311 -14.04 10.94 29.45
CA LEU A 311 -15.49 10.77 29.31
C LEU A 311 -15.95 9.35 29.66
N LYS A 312 -16.88 9.23 30.62
CA LYS A 312 -17.53 7.95 30.94
C LYS A 312 -18.56 7.59 29.86
N PRO A 313 -18.55 6.37 29.28
CA PRO A 313 -19.51 5.95 28.25
C PRO A 313 -20.86 5.56 28.88
N ASN A 314 -21.66 6.54 29.31
CA ASN A 314 -22.98 6.30 29.89
C ASN A 314 -24.06 7.22 29.28
N LYS A 315 -25.33 6.86 29.48
CA LYS A 315 -26.48 7.61 28.92
C LYS A 315 -26.49 9.08 29.36
N LYS A 316 -26.12 9.39 30.60
CA LYS A 316 -26.10 10.77 31.13
C LYS A 316 -25.07 11.63 30.42
N THR A 317 -23.83 11.17 30.29
CA THR A 317 -22.76 11.86 29.56
C THR A 317 -23.13 12.02 28.08
N PHE A 318 -23.66 10.96 27.47
CA PHE A 318 -24.09 10.98 26.07
C PHE A 318 -25.17 12.02 25.80
N GLU A 319 -26.25 12.04 26.59
CA GLU A 319 -27.34 13.01 26.41
C GLU A 319 -26.86 14.45 26.64
N LYS A 320 -26.01 14.68 27.65
CA LYS A 320 -25.41 16.00 27.87
C LYS A 320 -24.63 16.47 26.64
N ILE A 321 -23.74 15.64 26.11
CA ILE A 321 -22.94 15.97 24.92
C ILE A 321 -23.83 16.16 23.69
N ARG A 322 -24.86 15.31 23.51
CA ARG A 322 -25.82 15.40 22.40
C ARG A 322 -26.53 16.76 22.39
N LEU A 323 -26.99 17.24 23.54
CA LEU A 323 -27.66 18.54 23.67
C LEU A 323 -26.71 19.71 23.34
N ILE A 324 -25.47 19.65 23.83
CA ILE A 324 -24.43 20.64 23.51
C ILE A 324 -24.16 20.67 22.01
N LEU A 325 -23.97 19.50 21.37
CA LEU A 325 -23.77 19.42 19.92
C LEU A 325 -24.97 19.96 19.13
N ASN A 326 -26.19 19.80 19.65
CA ASN A 326 -27.39 20.39 19.04
C ASN A 326 -27.40 21.92 19.13
N ASP A 327 -26.92 22.50 20.22
CA ASP A 327 -26.78 23.96 20.31
C ASP A 327 -25.64 24.49 19.43
N VAL A 328 -24.54 23.73 19.27
CA VAL A 328 -23.49 24.02 18.27
C VAL A 328 -24.07 23.98 16.86
N TRP A 329 -24.82 22.92 16.52
CA TRP A 329 -25.45 22.76 15.21
C TRP A 329 -26.43 23.89 14.89
N LYS A 330 -27.21 24.32 15.89
CA LYS A 330 -28.12 25.48 15.79
C LYS A 330 -27.40 26.83 15.87
N LYS A 331 -26.06 26.84 15.90
CA LYS A 331 -25.20 28.03 15.99
C LYS A 331 -25.48 28.90 17.22
N LYS A 332 -26.02 28.33 18.30
CA LYS A 332 -26.28 29.04 19.56
C LYS A 332 -25.02 29.19 20.42
N ILE A 333 -24.12 28.22 20.32
CA ILE A 333 -22.83 28.21 21.01
C ILE A 333 -21.72 27.81 20.05
N LYS A 334 -20.48 28.15 20.40
CA LYS A 334 -19.28 27.71 19.69
C LYS A 334 -18.35 27.03 20.69
N LEU A 335 -17.98 25.79 20.40
CA LEU A 335 -16.97 25.06 21.16
C LEU A 335 -15.58 25.34 20.59
N ASP A 336 -14.55 25.17 21.41
CA ASP A 336 -13.19 25.11 20.90
C ASP A 336 -13.01 23.88 19.97
N PRO A 337 -12.09 23.94 18.99
CA PRO A 337 -11.93 22.88 18.00
C PRO A 337 -11.68 21.49 18.60
N LEU A 338 -10.91 21.40 19.69
CA LEU A 338 -10.58 20.12 20.31
C LEU A 338 -11.80 19.52 21.01
N THR A 339 -12.49 20.29 21.86
CA THR A 339 -13.72 19.81 22.53
C THR A 339 -14.78 19.42 21.50
N LEU A 340 -14.92 20.18 20.41
CA LEU A 340 -15.85 19.83 19.32
C LEU A 340 -15.50 18.47 18.69
N ALA A 341 -14.22 18.21 18.39
CA ALA A 341 -13.78 16.93 17.84
C ALA A 341 -14.04 15.75 18.80
N VAL A 342 -13.74 15.94 20.09
CA VAL A 342 -13.96 14.94 21.15
C VAL A 342 -15.45 14.62 21.28
N TYR A 343 -16.29 15.65 21.38
CA TYR A 343 -17.73 15.48 21.55
C TYR A 343 -18.38 14.85 20.31
N TYR A 344 -17.95 15.27 19.12
CA TYR A 344 -18.39 14.68 17.86
C TYR A 344 -18.10 13.17 17.84
N VAL A 345 -16.84 12.76 17.99
CA VAL A 345 -16.48 11.35 17.85
C VAL A 345 -17.07 10.49 18.98
N TYR A 346 -17.17 11.02 20.20
CA TYR A 346 -17.84 10.36 21.31
C TYR A 346 -19.32 10.10 20.99
N ASN A 347 -20.08 11.14 20.64
CA ASN A 347 -21.50 11.02 20.32
C ASN A 347 -21.72 10.12 19.09
N PHE A 348 -20.92 10.30 18.04
CA PHE A 348 -21.08 9.59 16.79
C PHE A 348 -20.82 8.08 16.93
N ASN A 349 -19.73 7.69 17.61
CA ASN A 349 -19.37 6.29 17.80
C ASN A 349 -20.24 5.57 18.83
N LEU A 350 -20.85 6.28 19.78
CA LEU A 350 -21.73 5.71 20.80
C LEU A 350 -23.21 5.68 20.38
N SER A 351 -23.54 6.25 19.22
CA SER A 351 -24.91 6.27 18.69
C SER A 351 -25.37 4.93 18.11
N TYR A 352 -26.68 4.68 18.16
CA TYR A 352 -27.37 3.63 17.41
C TYR A 352 -27.39 4.00 15.92
N GLY A 353 -26.71 3.19 15.11
CA GLY A 353 -26.21 3.66 13.82
C GLY A 353 -25.15 4.76 14.02
N PRO A 354 -24.07 4.80 13.22
CA PRO A 354 -23.13 5.90 13.29
C PRO A 354 -23.83 7.20 12.91
N GLY A 355 -24.04 8.08 13.88
CA GLY A 355 -25.05 9.12 13.78
C GLY A 355 -24.70 10.38 14.52
N PHE A 356 -24.71 11.51 13.82
CA PHE A 356 -24.53 12.80 14.47
C PHE A 356 -25.82 13.17 15.21
N MET A 357 -25.71 13.35 16.53
CA MET A 357 -26.83 13.58 17.42
C MET A 357 -27.90 12.47 17.41
N GLY A 358 -27.46 11.23 17.17
CA GLY A 358 -28.31 10.04 17.23
C GLY A 358 -28.71 9.66 18.66
N TRP A 359 -29.39 8.52 18.79
CA TRP A 359 -29.75 7.92 20.07
C TRP A 359 -28.60 7.09 20.62
N ALA A 360 -28.42 7.07 21.94
CA ALA A 360 -27.40 6.25 22.57
C ALA A 360 -27.62 4.75 22.28
N SER A 361 -26.54 4.00 22.05
CA SER A 361 -26.60 2.55 21.90
C SER A 361 -25.96 1.85 23.09
N GLU A 362 -26.74 1.05 23.82
CA GLU A 362 -26.27 0.30 24.99
C GLU A 362 -25.07 -0.61 24.68
N ILE A 363 -25.06 -1.19 23.47
CA ILE A 363 -23.94 -2.00 22.96
C ILE A 363 -22.64 -1.21 22.94
N TYR A 364 -22.67 0.06 22.53
CA TYR A 364 -21.48 0.90 22.40
C TYR A 364 -21.12 1.64 23.69
N LEU A 365 -22.10 1.88 24.58
CA LEU A 365 -21.86 2.41 25.92
C LEU A 365 -21.13 1.42 26.84
N ASN A 366 -21.00 0.15 26.47
CA ASN A 366 -20.18 -0.80 27.20
C ASN A 366 -18.72 -0.31 27.30
N GLU A 367 -18.19 -0.25 28.54
CA GLU A 367 -16.86 0.30 28.82
C GLU A 367 -15.74 -0.39 28.04
N THR A 368 -15.71 -1.73 28.03
CA THR A 368 -14.71 -2.49 27.28
C THR A 368 -14.76 -2.19 25.79
N ARG A 369 -15.96 -2.03 25.22
CA ARG A 369 -16.10 -1.67 23.80
C ARG A 369 -15.66 -0.24 23.53
N TYR A 370 -16.02 0.70 24.41
CA TYR A 370 -15.58 2.09 24.31
C TYR A 370 -14.05 2.19 24.35
N GLN A 371 -13.39 1.47 25.27
CA GLN A 371 -11.94 1.41 25.37
C GLN A 371 -11.31 0.92 24.04
N ARG A 372 -11.85 -0.14 23.43
CA ARG A 372 -11.37 -0.60 22.11
C ARG A 372 -11.54 0.44 21.01
N ILE A 373 -12.61 1.24 21.04
CA ILE A 373 -12.84 2.29 20.05
C ILE A 373 -11.77 3.38 20.18
N ILE A 374 -11.51 3.85 21.39
CA ILE A 374 -10.54 4.93 21.60
C ILE A 374 -9.09 4.46 21.41
N GLU A 375 -8.77 3.19 21.67
CA GLU A 375 -7.48 2.61 21.28
C GLU A 375 -7.29 2.58 19.76
N ARG A 376 -8.35 2.33 18.97
CA ARG A 376 -8.27 2.44 17.50
C ARG A 376 -8.04 3.87 17.04
N ILE A 377 -8.56 4.87 17.77
CA ILE A 377 -8.31 6.30 17.52
C ILE A 377 -6.84 6.62 17.78
N LYS A 378 -6.28 6.14 18.90
CA LYS A 378 -4.87 6.33 19.28
C LYS A 378 -3.90 5.72 18.28
N ASN A 379 -4.16 4.48 17.87
CA ASN A 379 -3.29 3.69 16.97
C ASN A 379 -3.54 3.98 15.48
N PHE A 380 -4.29 5.04 15.17
CA PHE A 380 -4.56 5.41 13.79
C PHE A 380 -3.36 6.12 13.16
N GLU A 381 -2.67 5.42 12.26
CA GLU A 381 -1.63 6.02 11.44
C GLU A 381 -2.21 6.51 10.10
N PRO A 382 -2.20 7.83 9.82
CA PRO A 382 -2.81 8.42 8.63
C PRO A 382 -1.94 8.32 7.37
N LYS A 383 -0.61 8.13 7.50
CA LYS A 383 0.38 8.29 6.43
C LYS A 383 0.20 9.61 5.66
N ASN A 384 0.01 9.56 4.34
CA ASN A 384 -0.04 10.73 3.45
C ASN A 384 -1.47 11.27 3.26
N LEU A 385 -2.31 11.14 4.29
CA LEU A 385 -3.72 11.56 4.26
C LEU A 385 -3.89 12.94 4.91
N GLN A 386 -4.58 13.83 4.22
CA GLN A 386 -5.05 15.12 4.76
C GLN A 386 -6.56 15.26 4.55
N VAL A 387 -7.25 15.97 5.45
CA VAL A 387 -8.68 16.28 5.31
C VAL A 387 -8.94 17.77 5.53
N LYS A 388 -9.73 18.38 4.63
CA LYS A 388 -10.08 19.81 4.66
C LYS A 388 -11.58 20.00 4.49
N CYS A 389 -12.10 21.15 4.92
CA CYS A 389 -13.51 21.50 4.71
C CYS A 389 -13.67 22.35 3.45
N SER A 390 -14.43 21.86 2.46
CA SER A 390 -14.72 22.60 1.22
C SER A 390 -15.91 22.01 0.46
N ASP A 391 -16.58 22.82 -0.35
CA ASP A 391 -17.62 22.35 -1.27
C ASP A 391 -16.98 21.66 -2.48
N PHE A 392 -17.58 20.55 -2.92
CA PHE A 392 -17.04 19.73 -4.00
C PHE A 392 -16.85 20.51 -5.31
N ARG A 393 -17.64 21.56 -5.58
CA ARG A 393 -17.52 22.38 -6.79
C ARG A 393 -16.19 23.11 -6.81
N GLU A 394 -15.77 23.66 -5.67
CA GLU A 394 -14.49 24.34 -5.51
C GLU A 394 -13.34 23.32 -5.51
N VAL A 395 -13.52 22.18 -4.85
CA VAL A 395 -12.51 21.12 -4.84
C VAL A 395 -12.20 20.65 -6.26
N ILE A 396 -13.21 20.25 -7.04
CA ILE A 396 -12.98 19.75 -8.40
C ILE A 396 -12.37 20.84 -9.29
N LYS A 397 -12.82 22.10 -9.15
CA LYS A 397 -12.28 23.23 -9.92
C LYS A 397 -10.81 23.53 -9.58
N ASN A 398 -10.42 23.44 -8.32
CA ASN A 398 -9.07 23.75 -7.85
C ASN A 398 -8.08 22.58 -8.04
N HIS A 399 -8.58 21.39 -8.39
CA HIS A 399 -7.80 20.19 -8.59
C HIS A 399 -7.98 19.59 -10.01
N PRO A 400 -7.80 20.38 -11.10
CA PRO A 400 -8.14 19.95 -12.46
C PRO A 400 -7.23 18.82 -13.00
N ASN A 401 -6.04 18.65 -12.41
CA ASN A 401 -5.02 17.70 -12.83
C ASN A 401 -4.90 16.49 -11.90
N ASP A 402 -5.73 16.41 -10.86
CA ASP A 402 -5.70 15.31 -9.90
C ASP A 402 -6.76 14.25 -10.23
N PHE A 403 -6.42 12.98 -10.04
CA PHE A 403 -7.39 11.90 -10.16
C PHE A 403 -8.40 11.97 -9.01
N LEU A 404 -9.69 11.87 -9.33
CA LEU A 404 -10.75 12.01 -8.34
C LEU A 404 -11.28 10.66 -7.87
N TYR A 405 -11.51 10.52 -6.57
CA TYR A 405 -12.43 9.52 -6.03
C TYR A 405 -13.66 10.24 -5.47
N CYS A 406 -14.85 9.91 -5.94
CA CYS A 406 -16.09 10.57 -5.55
C CYS A 406 -17.06 9.58 -4.92
N ASP A 407 -17.54 9.89 -3.71
CA ASP A 407 -18.63 9.15 -3.04
C ASP A 407 -19.71 10.12 -2.52
N PRO A 408 -20.40 10.83 -3.42
CA PRO A 408 -21.39 11.84 -3.06
C PRO A 408 -22.65 11.25 -2.41
N PRO A 409 -23.51 12.12 -1.84
CA PRO A 409 -24.88 11.75 -1.52
C PRO A 409 -25.62 11.14 -2.72
N TYR A 410 -26.38 10.08 -2.44
CA TYR A 410 -27.14 9.33 -3.42
C TYR A 410 -28.37 10.07 -3.91
N TYR A 411 -28.73 9.80 -5.16
CA TYR A 411 -29.88 10.40 -5.81
C TYR A 411 -31.17 9.79 -5.27
N LEU A 412 -32.11 10.64 -4.85
CA LEU A 412 -33.38 10.27 -4.21
C LEU A 412 -34.62 10.49 -5.08
N GLY A 413 -34.46 10.67 -6.40
CA GLY A 413 -35.60 10.88 -7.32
C GLY A 413 -36.52 9.66 -7.47
N GLY A 414 -37.63 9.84 -8.21
CA GLY A 414 -38.74 8.86 -8.26
C GLY A 414 -38.39 7.46 -8.82
N ASP A 415 -37.28 7.34 -9.55
CA ASP A 415 -36.72 6.09 -10.09
C ASP A 415 -35.66 5.46 -9.17
N SER A 416 -35.29 6.13 -8.08
CA SER A 416 -34.32 5.62 -7.12
C SER A 416 -34.93 4.49 -6.30
N LYS A 417 -34.18 3.41 -6.13
CA LYS A 417 -34.50 2.39 -5.12
C LYS A 417 -34.32 2.95 -3.70
N MET A 418 -33.77 4.16 -3.51
CA MET A 418 -33.60 4.75 -2.18
C MET A 418 -34.67 5.77 -1.84
N PHE A 419 -35.37 5.55 -0.71
CA PHE A 419 -36.48 6.39 -0.27
C PHE A 419 -36.08 7.47 0.75
N LYS A 420 -34.89 7.34 1.35
CA LYS A 420 -34.40 8.24 2.40
C LYS A 420 -32.88 8.36 2.35
N GLY A 421 -32.39 9.57 2.63
CA GLY A 421 -30.97 9.84 2.75
C GLY A 421 -30.27 9.03 3.85
N ILE A 422 -29.06 8.55 3.57
CA ILE A 422 -28.23 7.72 4.46
C ILE A 422 -27.05 8.52 5.06
N TYR A 423 -26.77 9.73 4.59
CA TYR A 423 -25.50 10.47 4.78
C TYR A 423 -25.70 11.88 5.37
N PRO A 424 -25.18 12.22 6.56
CA PRO A 424 -24.66 11.31 7.57
C PRO A 424 -25.81 10.67 8.35
N MET A 425 -27.06 11.17 8.27
CA MET A 425 -28.23 10.58 8.94
C MET A 425 -29.57 11.16 8.45
N ARG A 426 -30.65 10.39 8.70
CA ARG A 426 -32.06 10.69 8.36
C ARG A 426 -32.64 11.95 9.02
N ASN A 427 -32.06 12.40 10.14
CA ASN A 427 -32.62 13.44 11.00
C ASN A 427 -31.95 14.81 10.81
N ILE A 428 -30.85 14.87 10.04
CA ILE A 428 -30.15 16.12 9.75
C ILE A 428 -29.89 16.13 8.24
N PRO A 429 -30.67 16.88 7.45
CA PRO A 429 -30.59 16.87 6.00
C PRO A 429 -29.42 17.74 5.53
N VAL A 430 -28.21 17.48 6.02
CA VAL A 430 -27.06 18.32 5.67
C VAL A 430 -26.71 18.16 4.18
N HIS A 431 -26.95 16.98 3.59
CA HIS A 431 -26.40 16.64 2.27
C HIS A 431 -27.30 15.85 1.32
N HIS A 432 -28.51 15.40 1.72
CA HIS A 432 -29.39 14.62 0.82
C HIS A 432 -30.45 15.46 0.11
N ASN A 433 -30.94 16.50 0.77
CA ASN A 433 -32.00 17.33 0.22
C ASN A 433 -31.37 18.48 -0.55
N GLY A 434 -31.50 18.47 -1.87
CA GLY A 434 -30.98 19.53 -2.74
C GLY A 434 -29.49 19.40 -3.10
N PHE A 435 -28.90 18.20 -2.99
CA PHE A 435 -27.58 17.97 -3.56
C PHE A 435 -27.61 18.19 -5.09
N PRO A 436 -26.74 19.03 -5.67
CA PRO A 436 -26.81 19.36 -7.10
C PRO A 436 -26.14 18.28 -7.96
N HIS A 437 -26.85 17.17 -8.18
CA HIS A 437 -26.39 16.00 -8.91
C HIS A 437 -25.94 16.33 -10.35
N GLU A 438 -26.69 17.19 -11.04
CA GLU A 438 -26.39 17.66 -12.40
C GLU A 438 -25.08 18.44 -12.43
N LYS A 439 -24.82 19.25 -11.40
CA LYS A 439 -23.57 20.01 -11.32
C LYS A 439 -22.37 19.11 -11.12
N LEU A 440 -22.49 18.07 -10.28
CA LEU A 440 -21.44 17.05 -10.15
C LEU A 440 -21.21 16.32 -11.47
N ARG A 441 -22.28 15.89 -12.15
CA ARG A 441 -22.20 15.25 -13.47
C ARG A 441 -21.43 16.11 -14.47
N ASP A 442 -21.76 17.39 -14.57
CA ASP A 442 -21.15 18.30 -15.54
C ASP A 442 -19.68 18.55 -15.21
N LEU A 443 -19.34 18.69 -13.93
CA LEU A 443 -17.94 18.81 -13.50
C LEU A 443 -17.13 17.55 -13.83
N LEU A 444 -17.65 16.36 -13.53
CA LEU A 444 -16.95 15.09 -13.81
C LEU A 444 -16.83 14.81 -15.32
N LYS A 445 -17.83 15.15 -16.13
CA LYS A 445 -17.76 15.02 -17.60
C LYS A 445 -16.64 15.86 -18.21
N ASN A 446 -16.42 17.05 -17.65
CA ASN A 446 -15.40 17.99 -18.09
C ASN A 446 -14.03 17.74 -17.44
N HIS A 447 -13.94 16.93 -16.39
CA HIS A 447 -12.69 16.61 -15.72
C HIS A 447 -11.78 15.75 -16.60
N LYS A 448 -10.50 16.14 -16.73
CA LYS A 448 -9.55 15.49 -17.64
C LYS A 448 -8.67 14.44 -16.95
N ALA A 449 -8.32 14.64 -15.69
CA ALA A 449 -7.40 13.76 -14.97
C ALA A 449 -8.01 12.42 -14.52
N GLY A 450 -9.27 12.15 -14.90
CA GLY A 450 -9.97 10.90 -14.59
C GLY A 450 -10.62 10.89 -13.20
N PHE A 451 -11.56 9.98 -13.03
CA PHE A 451 -12.31 9.80 -11.78
C PHE A 451 -12.82 8.37 -11.60
N ILE A 452 -13.02 7.99 -10.35
CA ILE A 452 -13.91 6.89 -9.95
C ILE A 452 -15.06 7.49 -9.15
N LEU A 453 -16.29 7.15 -9.51
CA LEU A 453 -17.50 7.59 -8.82
C LEU A 453 -18.24 6.37 -8.26
N SER A 454 -18.33 6.30 -6.93
CA SER A 454 -19.24 5.39 -6.23
C SER A 454 -20.62 6.04 -6.14
N TYR A 455 -21.66 5.36 -6.61
CA TYR A 455 -23.01 5.93 -6.67
C TYR A 455 -24.12 4.89 -6.49
N ASN A 456 -25.35 5.32 -6.21
CA ASN A 456 -26.49 4.39 -6.22
C ASN A 456 -26.87 3.97 -7.64
N ASN A 457 -27.23 2.70 -7.80
CA ASN A 457 -27.65 2.12 -9.06
C ASN A 457 -29.12 2.47 -9.36
N CYS A 458 -29.34 3.54 -10.13
CA CYS A 458 -30.66 3.90 -10.66
C CYS A 458 -30.59 4.33 -12.15
N PRO A 459 -31.71 4.27 -12.89
CA PRO A 459 -31.77 4.64 -14.31
C PRO A 459 -31.18 6.01 -14.62
N ILE A 460 -31.55 7.06 -13.87
CA ILE A 460 -31.04 8.42 -14.11
C ILE A 460 -29.52 8.49 -14.03
N ILE A 461 -28.91 7.81 -13.06
CA ILE A 461 -27.46 7.84 -12.89
C ILE A 461 -26.75 7.06 -13.98
N ARG A 462 -27.29 5.90 -14.36
CA ARG A 462 -26.75 5.13 -15.49
C ARG A 462 -26.79 5.96 -16.78
N GLU A 463 -27.86 6.72 -16.99
CA GLU A 463 -28.00 7.62 -18.14
C GLU A 463 -27.04 8.81 -18.07
N TYR A 464 -26.93 9.47 -16.91
CA TYR A 464 -26.02 10.61 -16.69
C TYR A 464 -24.58 10.27 -17.07
N TYR A 465 -24.15 9.03 -16.81
CA TYR A 465 -22.79 8.56 -17.02
C TYR A 465 -22.69 7.43 -18.06
N LYS A 466 -23.63 7.34 -19.02
CA LYS A 466 -23.62 6.29 -20.06
C LYS A 466 -22.37 6.24 -20.94
N GLY A 467 -21.66 7.36 -21.06
CA GLY A 467 -20.41 7.47 -21.82
C GLY A 467 -19.17 6.99 -21.07
N PHE A 468 -19.32 6.48 -19.85
CA PHE A 468 -18.22 5.99 -19.00
C PHE A 468 -18.38 4.49 -18.71
N GLN A 469 -17.30 3.85 -18.28
CA GLN A 469 -17.34 2.44 -17.88
C GLN A 469 -18.13 2.30 -16.57
N GLN A 470 -19.09 1.38 -16.53
CA GLN A 470 -19.94 1.14 -15.36
C GLN A 470 -19.78 -0.30 -14.86
N PHE A 471 -19.53 -0.44 -13.57
CA PHE A 471 -19.37 -1.73 -12.90
C PHE A 471 -20.47 -1.90 -11.86
N PHE A 472 -21.05 -3.10 -11.80
CA PHE A 472 -22.20 -3.42 -10.95
C PHE A 472 -21.79 -4.46 -9.89
N PRO A 473 -21.09 -4.04 -8.83
CA PRO A 473 -20.56 -4.96 -7.84
C PRO A 473 -21.69 -5.57 -7.01
N ILE A 474 -21.60 -6.87 -6.74
CA ILE A 474 -22.60 -7.63 -5.98
C ILE A 474 -22.11 -7.75 -4.53
N TRP A 475 -22.25 -6.69 -3.74
CA TRP A 475 -21.98 -6.73 -2.31
C TRP A 475 -23.25 -6.49 -1.49
N GLN A 476 -23.32 -7.16 -0.33
CA GLN A 476 -24.42 -6.97 0.62
C GLN A 476 -23.91 -6.16 1.83
N TYR A 477 -24.47 -4.97 2.04
CA TYR A 477 -24.30 -4.25 3.30
C TYR A 477 -25.25 -4.83 4.35
N THR A 478 -24.73 -5.10 5.55
CA THR A 478 -25.50 -5.68 6.66
C THR A 478 -26.59 -4.73 7.20
N LEU A 479 -26.54 -3.43 6.89
CA LEU A 479 -27.56 -2.46 7.28
C LEU A 479 -28.79 -2.63 6.37
N GLY A 480 -29.85 -3.27 6.89
CA GLY A 480 -31.06 -3.61 6.12
C GLY A 480 -31.24 -5.10 5.81
N GLN A 481 -30.52 -6.02 6.49
CA GLN A 481 -30.97 -7.42 6.56
C GLN A 481 -32.39 -7.46 7.14
N GLY A 482 -33.33 -8.05 6.39
CA GLY A 482 -34.75 -8.14 6.76
C GLY A 482 -35.66 -7.02 6.25
N GLU A 483 -35.14 -5.91 5.70
CA GLU A 483 -36.01 -4.85 5.15
C GLU A 483 -36.38 -5.20 3.70
N THR A 484 -37.55 -5.81 3.51
CA THR A 484 -38.18 -6.17 2.21
C THR A 484 -38.89 -4.98 1.55
N ARG A 485 -38.89 -3.81 2.18
CA ARG A 485 -39.75 -2.65 1.84
C ARG A 485 -38.99 -1.54 1.12
N ILE A 486 -38.32 -1.86 0.02
CA ILE A 486 -37.56 -0.87 -0.76
C ILE A 486 -37.82 -1.07 -2.26
N GLY A 487 -38.37 -0.06 -2.92
CA GLY A 487 -38.42 0.10 -4.39
C GLY A 487 -39.82 -0.04 -4.98
N GLN A 488 -39.90 -0.26 -6.31
CA GLN A 488 -41.11 -0.75 -7.00
C GLN A 488 -41.69 -2.03 -6.35
N ASN A 489 -40.89 -2.75 -5.54
CA ASN A 489 -41.32 -3.88 -4.72
C ASN A 489 -42.45 -3.55 -3.74
N ARG A 490 -42.58 -2.29 -3.28
CA ARG A 490 -43.72 -1.85 -2.47
C ARG A 490 -45.01 -1.70 -3.29
N LYS A 491 -44.90 -1.46 -4.61
CA LYS A 491 -46.04 -1.37 -5.53
C LYS A 491 -46.53 -2.74 -5.98
N ASN A 492 -45.64 -3.73 -6.11
CA ASN A 492 -45.97 -5.00 -6.78
C ASN A 492 -46.12 -6.23 -5.85
N GLY A 493 -45.93 -6.07 -4.52
CA GLY A 493 -46.32 -7.10 -3.54
C GLY A 493 -45.65 -8.48 -3.68
N SER A 494 -44.49 -8.58 -4.34
CA SER A 494 -43.81 -9.88 -4.56
C SER A 494 -42.72 -10.17 -3.52
N SER A 495 -42.64 -11.43 -3.10
CA SER A 495 -41.74 -11.94 -2.04
C SER A 495 -40.53 -12.73 -2.56
N SER A 496 -40.34 -12.83 -3.88
CA SER A 496 -39.35 -13.73 -4.51
C SER A 496 -38.08 -13.06 -5.06
N HIS A 497 -37.79 -11.78 -4.75
CA HIS A 497 -36.63 -11.09 -5.33
C HIS A 497 -35.33 -11.24 -4.53
N ILE A 498 -34.29 -11.73 -5.20
CA ILE A 498 -32.88 -11.61 -4.79
C ILE A 498 -32.54 -10.11 -4.72
N LYS A 499 -32.01 -9.64 -3.57
CA LYS A 499 -31.58 -8.24 -3.41
C LYS A 499 -30.41 -7.94 -4.35
N GLU A 500 -30.68 -7.25 -5.45
CA GLU A 500 -29.64 -6.65 -6.30
C GLU A 500 -28.85 -5.60 -5.53
N SER A 501 -27.57 -5.45 -5.86
CA SER A 501 -26.75 -4.36 -5.31
C SER A 501 -27.38 -3.00 -5.62
N HIS A 502 -27.42 -2.15 -4.60
CA HIS A 502 -27.92 -0.79 -4.70
C HIS A 502 -26.86 0.19 -5.22
N GLU A 503 -25.66 -0.27 -5.52
CA GLU A 503 -24.51 0.58 -5.87
C GLU A 503 -23.93 0.19 -7.23
N LEU A 504 -23.34 1.19 -7.89
CA LEU A 504 -22.53 1.04 -9.09
C LEU A 504 -21.25 1.86 -8.94
N LEU A 505 -20.18 1.42 -9.60
CA LEU A 505 -18.94 2.18 -9.73
C LEU A 505 -18.84 2.67 -11.18
N ILE A 506 -18.53 3.94 -11.36
CA ILE A 506 -18.31 4.55 -12.68
C ILE A 506 -16.85 4.93 -12.77
N TYR A 507 -16.18 4.51 -13.84
CA TYR A 507 -14.80 4.86 -14.11
C TYR A 507 -14.71 5.76 -15.35
N GLY A 508 -14.24 6.98 -15.14
CA GLY A 508 -13.80 7.89 -16.19
C GLY A 508 -12.28 7.86 -16.26
N PRO A 509 -11.66 7.25 -17.29
CA PRO A 509 -10.20 7.24 -17.40
C PRO A 509 -9.66 8.66 -17.63
N PRO A 510 -8.39 8.93 -17.26
CA PRO A 510 -7.72 10.16 -17.67
C PRO A 510 -7.75 10.33 -19.19
N LYS A 511 -8.04 11.54 -19.66
CA LYS A 511 -8.00 11.90 -21.08
C LYS A 511 -6.58 12.33 -21.44
N ASN A 512 -6.03 11.75 -22.50
CA ASN A 512 -4.73 12.14 -23.06
C ASN A 512 -4.74 13.55 -23.63
#